data_AF-A0A7J3A9I3-F1
#
_entry.id   AF-A0A7J3A9I3-F1
#
_cell.length_a   1.000
_cell.length_b   1.000
_cell.length_c   1.000
_cell.angle_alpha   90.00
_cell.angle_beta   90.00
_cell.angle_gamma   90.00
#
_symmetry.space_group_name_H-M   'P 1'
#
loop_
_entity.id
_entity.type
_entity.pdbx_description
1 polymer ?
#
loop_
_entity_poly.entity_id
_entity_poly.type
_entity_poly.pdbx_seq_one_letter_code
_entity_poly.pdbx_strand_id
1 'polypeptide(L)'
;MVIITLPFKVRARLVAFLGDEEKYPCHFAYKLGDEIIWDGEKFTGRICPYLLPELSTKVVWLFAAGPRYKEVGYYLPFWYASLSLKDPAQKKYDGIGFKPVLKPQEPYPGVPAGAFQWPPVSERLFKDVTLVCPDIRTSALFKLEAFDLADKGDVTTYFRRQMLILDRVLKKQGVEVDKIIDEFTDEEKYGIYPPLSQTLIKVLVEELELLNYLQIKDGKAYVTDKGKAKLESFKESLSEEERQALKLT
;
A
#
# COMPACT_ATOMS: atom_id res chain seq x y z
N MET A 1 8.37 18.72 -12.21
CA MET A 1 8.74 17.32 -11.97
C MET A 1 7.47 16.58 -11.57
N VAL A 2 6.81 15.92 -12.51
CA VAL A 2 5.60 15.14 -12.21
C VAL A 2 6.08 13.81 -11.63
N ILE A 3 5.92 13.63 -10.33
CA ILE A 3 6.14 12.34 -9.68
C ILE A 3 4.98 11.47 -10.16
N ILE A 4 5.27 10.49 -11.01
CA ILE A 4 4.30 9.48 -11.42
C ILE A 4 4.02 8.63 -10.18
N THR A 5 2.92 8.92 -9.48
CA THR A 5 2.45 8.12 -8.35
C THR A 5 1.59 6.99 -8.90
N LEU A 6 2.10 5.78 -8.69
CA LEU A 6 1.48 4.53 -9.07
C LEU A 6 0.32 4.24 -8.13
N PRO A 7 -0.93 4.03 -8.59
CA PRO A 7 -2.04 4.51 -7.78
C PRO A 7 -2.98 3.39 -7.35
N PHE A 8 -3.04 3.21 -6.03
CA PHE A 8 -3.88 2.22 -5.37
C PHE A 8 -5.08 2.89 -4.72
N LYS A 9 -6.26 2.25 -4.75
CA LYS A 9 -7.35 2.63 -3.84
C LYS A 9 -6.92 2.33 -2.41
N VAL A 10 -7.14 3.29 -1.52
CA VAL A 10 -6.81 3.16 -0.11
C VAL A 10 -8.09 3.09 0.69
N ARG A 11 -8.18 2.10 1.57
CA ARG A 11 -9.28 1.95 2.53
C ARG A 11 -8.73 2.17 3.93
N ALA A 12 -9.41 2.99 4.72
CA ALA A 12 -9.30 3.04 6.17
C ALA A 12 -10.57 2.44 6.78
N ARG A 13 -10.44 1.36 7.56
CA ARG A 13 -11.56 0.71 8.27
C ARG A 13 -11.39 0.88 9.77
N LEU A 14 -12.43 1.34 10.46
CA LEU A 14 -12.44 1.40 11.92
C LEU A 14 -12.48 -0.02 12.50
N VAL A 15 -11.43 -0.41 13.22
CA VAL A 15 -11.27 -1.77 13.77
C VAL A 15 -11.37 -1.85 15.28
N ALA A 16 -11.17 -0.74 15.99
CA ALA A 16 -11.32 -0.69 17.44
C ALA A 16 -11.54 0.74 17.95
N PHE A 17 -12.12 0.86 19.14
CA PHE A 17 -11.94 2.02 20.00
C PHE A 17 -10.92 1.67 21.08
N LEU A 18 -9.93 2.52 21.27
CA LEU A 18 -8.92 2.39 22.31
C LEU A 18 -9.34 3.27 23.48
N GLY A 19 -9.86 2.64 24.55
CA GLY A 19 -10.37 3.34 25.72
C GLY A 19 -11.81 2.94 26.06
N ASP A 20 -12.50 3.81 26.78
CA ASP A 20 -13.84 3.55 27.33
C ASP A 20 -14.89 4.33 26.52
N GLU A 21 -15.39 3.69 25.46
CA GLU A 21 -16.41 4.28 24.58
C GLU A 21 -17.75 4.49 25.28
N GLU A 22 -18.11 3.63 26.24
CA GLU A 22 -19.37 3.78 26.98
C GLU A 22 -19.38 5.06 27.82
N LYS A 23 -18.24 5.37 28.46
CA LYS A 23 -18.09 6.58 29.27
C LYS A 23 -17.77 7.83 28.44
N TYR A 24 -17.03 7.68 27.35
CA TYR A 24 -16.58 8.78 26.50
C TYR A 24 -16.87 8.44 25.02
N PRO A 25 -18.12 8.55 24.57
CA PRO A 25 -18.48 8.15 23.21
C PRO A 25 -17.80 9.02 22.15
N CYS A 26 -17.54 8.44 20.98
CA CYS A 26 -16.99 9.19 19.85
C CYS A 26 -17.90 10.36 19.48
N HIS A 27 -17.40 11.60 19.57
CA HIS A 27 -18.16 12.81 19.18
C HIS A 27 -18.58 12.84 17.71
N PHE A 28 -17.90 12.07 16.86
CA PHE A 28 -18.22 11.96 15.44
C PHE A 28 -19.13 10.75 15.13
N ALA A 29 -19.54 10.00 16.16
CA ALA A 29 -20.42 8.83 16.07
C ALA A 29 -19.96 7.79 15.03
N TYR A 30 -18.65 7.52 15.02
CA TYR A 30 -18.09 6.38 14.30
C TYR A 30 -18.59 5.06 14.90
N LYS A 31 -18.60 4.01 14.08
CA LYS A 31 -18.93 2.63 14.48
C LYS A 31 -17.90 1.65 13.94
N LEU A 32 -17.66 0.57 14.67
CA LEU A 32 -16.81 -0.52 14.18
C LEU A 32 -17.25 -0.96 12.78
N GLY A 33 -16.29 -1.08 11.87
CA GLY A 33 -16.54 -1.41 10.47
C GLY A 33 -16.80 -0.20 9.56
N ASP A 34 -16.94 1.02 10.08
CA ASP A 34 -17.01 2.22 9.24
C ASP A 34 -15.78 2.33 8.33
N GLU A 35 -16.00 2.70 7.07
CA GLU A 35 -14.96 2.81 6.07
C GLU A 35 -14.83 4.22 5.52
N ILE A 36 -13.57 4.59 5.23
CA ILE A 36 -13.21 5.76 4.42
C ILE A 36 -12.39 5.23 3.25
N ILE A 37 -12.79 5.56 2.02
CA ILE A 37 -12.15 5.09 0.79
C ILE A 37 -11.65 6.29 0.01
N TRP A 38 -10.38 6.25 -0.39
CA TRP A 38 -9.80 7.12 -1.40
C TRP A 38 -9.67 6.33 -2.71
N ASP A 39 -10.35 6.78 -3.77
CA ASP A 39 -10.39 6.09 -5.06
C ASP A 39 -9.46 6.67 -6.14
N GLY A 40 -8.64 7.67 -5.77
CA GLY A 40 -7.79 8.44 -6.67
C GLY A 40 -8.36 9.80 -7.07
N GLU A 41 -9.64 10.06 -6.76
CA GLU A 41 -10.30 11.35 -7.04
C GLU A 41 -11.10 11.87 -5.85
N LYS A 42 -11.80 10.98 -5.14
CA LYS A 42 -12.76 11.33 -4.08
C LYS A 42 -12.55 10.48 -2.84
N PHE A 43 -12.80 11.12 -1.70
CA PHE A 43 -13.05 10.42 -0.46
C PHE A 43 -14.51 10.03 -0.36
N THR A 44 -14.79 8.75 -0.09
CA THR A 44 -16.13 8.25 0.24
C THR A 44 -16.13 7.76 1.68
N GLY A 45 -17.17 8.08 2.45
CA GLY A 45 -17.27 7.75 3.87
C GLY A 45 -17.24 8.99 4.77
N ARG A 46 -17.40 8.79 6.07
CA ARG A 46 -17.45 9.89 7.05
C ARG A 46 -16.04 10.19 7.54
N ILE A 47 -15.57 11.43 7.42
CA ILE A 47 -14.24 11.85 7.89
C ILE A 47 -14.37 12.92 8.98
N CYS A 48 -13.91 12.61 10.18
CA CYS A 48 -13.79 13.58 11.25
C CYS A 48 -12.74 14.65 10.87
N PRO A 49 -13.04 15.95 10.98
CA PRO A 49 -12.07 17.01 10.63
C PRO A 49 -10.73 16.92 11.37
N TYR A 50 -10.73 16.40 12.60
CA TYR A 50 -9.51 16.20 13.40
C TYR A 50 -8.71 14.95 13.01
N LEU A 51 -9.35 14.01 12.30
CA LEU A 51 -8.70 12.81 11.78
C LEU A 51 -8.09 13.06 10.40
N LEU A 52 -8.64 14.01 9.63
CA LEU A 52 -8.27 14.28 8.24
C LEU A 52 -6.78 14.58 8.02
N PRO A 53 -6.08 15.40 8.85
CA PRO A 53 -4.66 15.71 8.62
C PRO A 53 -3.75 14.47 8.70
N GLU A 54 -4.04 13.59 9.66
CA GLU A 54 -3.29 12.35 9.86
C GLU A 54 -3.65 11.31 8.78
N LEU A 55 -4.93 11.25 8.41
CA LEU A 55 -5.41 10.38 7.34
C LEU A 55 -4.77 10.75 5.99
N SER A 56 -4.77 12.03 5.62
CA SER A 56 -4.31 12.48 4.30
C SER A 56 -2.84 12.13 4.07
N THR A 57 -2.00 12.28 5.09
CA THR A 57 -0.58 11.92 5.02
C THR A 57 -0.40 10.43 4.68
N LYS A 58 -1.06 9.54 5.43
CA LYS A 58 -0.92 8.09 5.21
C LYS A 58 -1.56 7.62 3.92
N VAL A 59 -2.70 8.21 3.54
CA VAL A 59 -3.39 7.88 2.30
C VAL A 59 -2.53 8.22 1.09
N VAL A 60 -1.85 9.36 1.07
CA VAL A 60 -0.96 9.72 -0.06
C VAL A 60 0.18 8.71 -0.23
N TRP A 61 0.80 8.26 0.87
CA TRP A 61 1.88 7.27 0.80
C TRP A 61 1.39 5.88 0.39
N LEU A 62 0.26 5.43 0.94
CA LEU A 62 -0.37 4.17 0.55
C LEU A 62 -0.87 4.21 -0.90
N PHE A 63 -1.41 5.35 -1.33
CA PHE A 63 -1.86 5.57 -2.69
C PHE A 63 -0.71 5.38 -3.67
N ALA A 64 0.49 5.90 -3.36
CA ALA A 64 1.66 5.84 -4.24
C ALA A 64 2.46 4.52 -4.17
N ALA A 65 2.59 3.93 -2.98
CA ALA A 65 3.45 2.76 -2.78
C ALA A 65 2.64 1.45 -2.66
N GLY A 66 1.33 1.51 -2.45
CA GLY A 66 0.49 0.35 -2.27
C GLY A 66 0.86 -0.46 -1.02
N PRO A 67 0.74 -1.80 -1.05
CA PRO A 67 1.09 -2.68 0.07
C PRO A 67 2.56 -2.62 0.52
N ARG A 68 3.44 -2.01 -0.31
CA ARG A 68 4.86 -1.80 -0.01
C ARG A 68 5.09 -0.73 1.05
N TYR A 69 4.16 0.21 1.24
CA TYR A 69 4.30 1.22 2.28
C TYR A 69 4.30 0.56 3.66
N LYS A 70 5.31 0.88 4.47
CA LYS A 70 5.43 0.52 5.89
C LYS A 70 5.75 1.78 6.68
N GLU A 71 5.25 1.86 7.91
CA GLU A 71 5.51 3.00 8.80
C GLU A 71 7.02 3.19 9.02
N VAL A 72 7.50 4.42 8.89
CA VAL A 72 8.93 4.76 8.86
C VAL A 72 9.68 4.28 10.10
N GLY A 73 9.03 4.31 11.27
CA GLY A 73 9.64 3.86 12.52
C GLY A 73 10.21 2.44 12.45
N TYR A 74 9.56 1.54 11.69
CA TYR A 74 9.99 0.15 11.53
C TYR A 74 11.25 -0.02 10.66
N TYR A 75 11.80 1.07 10.11
CA TYR A 75 13.10 1.07 9.44
C TYR A 75 14.23 1.59 10.34
N LEU A 76 13.92 2.13 11.54
CA LEU A 76 14.91 2.67 12.45
C LEU A 76 15.71 1.53 13.11
N PRO A 77 17.04 1.42 12.87
CA PRO A 77 17.86 0.36 13.48
C PRO A 77 17.79 0.35 15.01
N PHE A 78 17.55 1.52 15.61
CA PHE A 78 17.42 1.70 17.05
C PHE A 78 16.34 0.81 17.67
N TRP A 79 15.20 0.57 16.99
CA TRP A 79 14.16 -0.33 17.51
C TRP A 79 14.59 -1.79 17.54
N TYR A 80 15.59 -2.17 16.76
CA TYR A 80 16.10 -3.54 16.65
C TYR A 80 17.41 -3.75 17.43
N ALA A 81 17.87 -2.75 18.17
CA ALA A 81 19.01 -2.87 19.07
C ALA A 81 18.52 -3.13 20.50
N SER A 82 19.33 -3.79 21.34
CA SER A 82 19.07 -3.84 22.78
C SER A 82 19.26 -2.46 23.41
N LEU A 83 18.72 -2.24 24.62
CA LEU A 83 19.06 -1.07 25.41
C LEU A 83 20.58 -0.92 25.62
N SER A 84 21.02 0.30 25.88
CA SER A 84 22.42 0.63 26.15
C SER A 84 22.58 1.50 27.40
N LEU A 85 23.75 1.40 28.03
CA LEU A 85 24.16 2.24 29.16
C LEU A 85 25.43 2.98 28.82
N LYS A 86 25.55 4.21 29.31
CA LYS A 86 26.79 4.98 29.18
C LYS A 86 27.94 4.24 29.85
N ASP A 87 29.03 4.10 29.13
CA ASP A 87 30.30 3.54 29.58
C ASP A 87 31.44 4.19 28.77
N PRO A 88 32.08 5.26 29.27
CA PRO A 88 33.11 5.99 28.54
C PRO A 88 34.28 5.12 28.08
N ALA A 89 34.55 4.00 28.76
CA ALA A 89 35.62 3.07 28.37
C ALA A 89 35.32 2.33 27.06
N GLN A 90 34.04 2.27 26.64
CA GLN A 90 33.62 1.67 25.37
C GLN A 90 33.79 2.61 24.18
N LYS A 91 34.11 3.89 24.39
CA LYS A 91 34.25 4.88 23.30
C LYS A 91 35.25 4.44 22.23
N LYS A 92 36.25 3.63 22.61
CA LYS A 92 37.24 3.04 21.68
C LYS A 92 36.64 2.05 20.68
N TYR A 93 35.44 1.51 20.92
CA TYR A 93 34.76 0.56 20.04
C TYR A 93 33.63 1.20 19.24
N ASP A 94 32.77 2.00 19.88
CA ASP A 94 31.56 2.56 19.28
C ASP A 94 31.66 4.06 18.92
N GLY A 95 32.76 4.72 19.28
CA GLY A 95 33.01 6.14 19.07
C GLY A 95 32.30 7.09 20.05
N ILE A 96 31.38 6.60 20.89
CA ILE A 96 30.51 7.43 21.74
C ILE A 96 30.64 7.08 23.24
N GLY A 97 30.75 5.80 23.58
CA GLY A 97 30.90 5.31 24.95
C GLY A 97 29.64 4.68 25.52
N PHE A 98 29.10 3.66 24.86
CA PHE A 98 27.98 2.86 25.33
C PHE A 98 28.33 1.37 25.38
N LYS A 99 27.69 0.65 26.32
CA LYS A 99 27.66 -0.82 26.36
C LYS A 99 26.23 -1.34 26.26
N PRO A 100 26.01 -2.54 25.69
CA PRO A 100 24.68 -3.14 25.62
C PRO A 100 24.20 -3.64 27.00
N VAL A 101 22.89 -3.61 27.21
CA VAL A 101 22.20 -4.25 28.33
C VAL A 101 21.79 -5.66 27.93
N LEU A 102 22.47 -6.67 28.49
CA LEU A 102 22.28 -8.08 28.13
C LEU A 102 21.17 -8.75 28.96
N LYS A 103 20.02 -8.09 29.09
CA LYS A 103 18.87 -8.58 29.88
C LYS A 103 17.56 -8.30 29.15
N PRO A 104 16.58 -9.23 29.19
CA PRO A 104 15.23 -8.96 28.72
C PRO A 104 14.62 -7.75 29.42
N GLN A 105 13.72 -7.06 28.74
CA GLN A 105 13.02 -5.88 29.24
C GLN A 105 11.52 -6.06 29.10
N GLU A 106 10.75 -5.26 29.85
CA GLU A 106 9.32 -5.19 29.59
C GLU A 106 9.06 -4.56 28.20
N PRO A 107 8.02 -4.99 27.49
CA PRO A 107 7.64 -4.38 26.21
C PRO A 107 7.31 -2.90 26.40
N TYR A 108 7.86 -2.06 25.51
CA TYR A 108 7.52 -0.65 25.48
C TYR A 108 6.19 -0.43 24.75
N PRO A 109 5.23 0.33 25.33
CA PRO A 109 4.01 0.69 24.65
C PRO A 109 4.31 1.51 23.38
N GLY A 110 3.62 1.21 22.28
CA GLY A 110 3.69 2.03 21.06
C GLY A 110 4.87 1.75 20.13
N VAL A 111 5.73 0.78 20.42
CA VAL A 111 6.81 0.31 19.52
C VAL A 111 6.59 -1.15 19.13
N PRO A 112 7.33 -1.70 18.15
CA PRO A 112 7.15 -3.09 17.70
C PRO A 112 7.42 -4.08 18.84
N ALA A 113 6.75 -5.24 18.78
CA ALA A 113 7.08 -6.35 19.67
C ALA A 113 8.58 -6.69 19.54
N GLY A 114 9.23 -6.99 20.66
CA GLY A 114 10.67 -7.29 20.65
C GLY A 114 11.60 -6.08 20.50
N ALA A 115 11.07 -4.86 20.35
CA ALA A 115 11.91 -3.68 20.34
C ALA A 115 12.67 -3.51 21.67
N PHE A 116 13.94 -3.10 21.58
CA PHE A 116 14.82 -2.90 22.73
C PHE A 116 15.17 -4.15 23.56
N GLN A 117 14.83 -5.34 23.07
CA GLN A 117 15.04 -6.60 23.80
C GLN A 117 16.47 -7.15 23.67
N TRP A 118 16.85 -7.96 24.66
CA TRP A 118 18.00 -8.87 24.59
C TRP A 118 17.53 -10.33 24.71
N PRO A 119 17.95 -11.24 23.81
CA PRO A 119 18.70 -10.94 22.57
C PRO A 119 17.85 -10.08 21.60
N PRO A 120 18.49 -9.29 20.72
CA PRO A 120 17.76 -8.55 19.70
C PRO A 120 16.97 -9.50 18.79
N VAL A 121 15.84 -9.02 18.26
CA VAL A 121 15.06 -9.80 17.29
C VAL A 121 15.87 -10.09 16.03
N SER A 122 15.74 -11.31 15.50
CA SER A 122 16.46 -11.75 14.30
C SER A 122 15.86 -11.21 13.01
N GLU A 123 14.62 -10.73 13.06
CA GLU A 123 13.86 -10.29 11.90
C GLU A 123 13.19 -8.94 12.15
N ARG A 124 13.04 -8.18 11.06
CA ARG A 124 12.28 -6.93 11.09
C ARG A 124 10.80 -7.25 11.15
N LEU A 125 10.16 -6.91 12.26
CA LEU A 125 8.72 -6.99 12.42
C LEU A 125 8.08 -5.75 11.80
N PHE A 126 6.98 -5.91 11.07
CA PHE A 126 6.19 -4.80 10.53
C PHE A 126 4.77 -4.88 11.06
N LYS A 127 4.15 -3.72 11.31
CA LYS A 127 2.72 -3.64 11.64
C LYS A 127 1.92 -3.12 10.46
N ASP A 128 0.64 -3.43 10.47
CA ASP A 128 -0.35 -2.73 9.67
C ASP A 128 -0.22 -1.22 9.82
N VAL A 129 -0.48 -0.50 8.72
CA VAL A 129 -0.56 0.95 8.73
C VAL A 129 -1.84 1.31 9.46
N THR A 130 -1.71 2.10 10.52
CA THR A 130 -2.85 2.47 11.36
C THR A 130 -2.92 3.96 11.56
N LEU A 131 -4.14 4.43 11.78
CA LEU A 131 -4.45 5.80 12.12
C LEU A 131 -5.21 5.79 13.45
N VAL A 132 -4.71 6.57 14.40
CA VAL A 132 -5.28 6.65 15.76
C VAL A 132 -5.84 8.04 15.94
N CYS A 133 -7.11 8.13 16.29
CA CYS A 133 -7.73 9.39 16.69
C CYS A 133 -6.99 9.99 17.91
N PRO A 134 -6.70 11.29 17.93
CA PRO A 134 -5.96 11.91 19.03
C PRO A 134 -6.74 12.03 20.35
N ASP A 135 -8.04 11.71 20.37
CA ASP A 135 -8.79 11.65 21.63
C ASP A 135 -8.37 10.42 22.44
N ILE A 136 -7.45 10.62 23.38
CA ILE A 136 -6.84 9.57 24.19
C ILE A 136 -7.81 8.83 25.12
N ARG A 137 -9.05 9.33 25.29
CA ARG A 137 -10.07 8.69 26.14
C ARG A 137 -10.76 7.52 25.43
N THR A 138 -10.92 7.63 24.10
CA THR A 138 -11.66 6.70 23.24
C THR A 138 -11.16 6.81 21.80
N SER A 139 -9.87 6.53 21.59
CA SER A 139 -9.24 6.74 20.30
C SER A 139 -9.79 5.74 19.28
N ALA A 140 -10.48 6.23 18.25
CA ALA A 140 -10.84 5.40 17.09
C ALA A 140 -9.56 4.95 16.36
N LEU A 141 -9.37 3.64 16.24
CA LEU A 141 -8.25 3.00 15.54
C LEU A 141 -8.71 2.51 14.17
N PHE A 142 -8.21 3.15 13.12
CA PHE A 142 -8.40 2.71 11.75
C PHE A 142 -7.21 1.89 11.27
N LYS A 143 -7.48 0.76 10.60
CA LYS A 143 -6.50 0.04 9.80
C LYS A 143 -6.57 0.56 8.37
N LEU A 144 -5.42 0.88 7.79
CA LEU A 144 -5.29 1.37 6.42
C LEU A 144 -4.63 0.31 5.54
N GLU A 145 -5.13 0.17 4.31
CA GLU A 145 -4.55 -0.71 3.31
C GLU A 145 -4.81 -0.22 1.90
N ALA A 146 -3.88 -0.53 0.99
CA ALA A 146 -4.12 -0.51 -0.44
C ALA A 146 -4.83 -1.80 -0.85
N PHE A 147 -6.05 -1.71 -1.37
CA PHE A 147 -6.91 -2.89 -1.57
C PHE A 147 -7.29 -3.18 -3.02
N ASP A 148 -7.15 -2.20 -3.91
CA ASP A 148 -7.48 -2.27 -5.35
C ASP A 148 -6.64 -1.23 -6.11
N LEU A 149 -6.67 -1.27 -7.44
CA LEU A 149 -6.13 -0.23 -8.33
C LEU A 149 -7.07 0.98 -8.33
N ALA A 150 -6.49 2.17 -8.22
CA ALA A 150 -7.23 3.41 -8.42
C ALA A 150 -7.62 3.54 -9.90
N ASP A 151 -8.86 3.90 -10.16
CA ASP A 151 -9.47 3.89 -11.49
C ASP A 151 -10.15 5.22 -11.85
N LYS A 152 -9.93 6.28 -11.07
CA LYS A 152 -10.48 7.63 -11.26
C LYS A 152 -9.42 8.72 -11.20
N GLY A 153 -9.80 9.96 -11.50
CA GLY A 153 -8.88 11.10 -11.50
C GLY A 153 -7.76 10.94 -12.52
N ASP A 154 -6.61 11.55 -12.23
CA ASP A 154 -5.44 11.61 -13.15
C ASP A 154 -4.83 10.24 -13.46
N VAL A 155 -5.19 9.22 -12.68
CA VAL A 155 -4.61 7.89 -12.77
C VAL A 155 -5.38 6.90 -13.63
N THR A 156 -6.57 7.31 -14.10
CA THR A 156 -7.42 6.55 -15.03
C THR A 156 -6.63 6.04 -16.24
N THR A 157 -5.66 6.81 -16.72
CA THR A 157 -4.83 6.45 -17.88
C THR A 157 -3.95 5.23 -17.60
N TYR A 158 -3.30 5.14 -16.44
CA TYR A 158 -2.49 3.98 -16.02
C TYR A 158 -3.37 2.76 -15.73
N PHE A 159 -4.51 2.96 -15.08
CA PHE A 159 -5.49 1.90 -14.85
C PHE A 159 -5.92 1.23 -16.15
N ARG A 160 -6.27 2.02 -17.17
CA ARG A 160 -6.62 1.49 -18.50
C ARG A 160 -5.46 0.69 -19.11
N ARG A 161 -4.20 1.14 -18.96
CA ARG A 161 -3.03 0.37 -19.40
C ARG A 161 -2.92 -0.97 -18.68
N GLN A 162 -3.14 -1.00 -17.37
CA GLN A 162 -3.15 -2.25 -16.60
C GLN A 162 -4.23 -3.21 -17.06
N MET A 163 -5.43 -2.73 -17.38
CA MET A 163 -6.50 -3.57 -17.90
C MET A 163 -6.16 -4.14 -19.29
N LEU A 164 -5.51 -3.35 -20.16
CA LEU A 164 -5.02 -3.86 -21.43
C LEU A 164 -3.93 -4.92 -21.24
N ILE A 165 -3.00 -4.73 -20.30
CA ILE A 165 -2.00 -5.74 -19.95
C ILE A 165 -2.68 -7.04 -19.49
N LEU A 166 -3.68 -6.95 -18.61
CA LEU A 166 -4.46 -8.11 -18.20
C LEU A 166 -5.12 -8.80 -19.40
N ASP A 167 -5.73 -8.06 -20.32
CA ASP A 167 -6.37 -8.65 -21.51
C ASP A 167 -5.36 -9.38 -22.41
N ARG A 168 -4.20 -8.77 -22.69
CA ARG A 168 -3.16 -9.39 -23.52
C ARG A 168 -2.60 -10.65 -22.88
N VAL A 169 -2.29 -10.62 -21.59
CA VAL A 169 -1.81 -11.81 -20.85
C VAL A 169 -2.91 -12.87 -20.72
N LEU A 170 -4.18 -12.47 -20.55
CA LEU A 170 -5.30 -13.42 -20.47
C LEU A 170 -5.47 -14.20 -21.77
N LYS A 171 -5.34 -13.52 -22.92
CA LYS A 171 -5.38 -14.13 -24.26
C LYS A 171 -4.18 -15.05 -24.53
N LYS A 172 -3.04 -14.79 -23.88
CA LYS A 172 -1.79 -15.56 -24.03
C LYS A 172 -1.10 -15.77 -22.67
N GLN A 173 -1.67 -16.70 -21.90
CA GLN A 173 -1.14 -17.05 -20.57
C GLN A 173 0.31 -17.55 -20.66
N GLY A 174 1.14 -17.18 -19.69
CA GLY A 174 2.53 -17.61 -19.63
C GLY A 174 3.49 -16.85 -20.55
N VAL A 175 3.11 -15.65 -21.00
CA VAL A 175 4.02 -14.72 -21.67
C VAL A 175 5.14 -14.29 -20.71
N GLU A 176 6.38 -14.23 -21.20
CA GLU A 176 7.51 -13.72 -20.40
C GLU A 176 7.28 -12.24 -20.08
N VAL A 177 7.51 -11.85 -18.83
CA VAL A 177 7.17 -10.49 -18.33
C VAL A 177 7.89 -9.40 -19.14
N ASP A 178 9.12 -9.67 -19.59
CA ASP A 178 9.90 -8.78 -20.43
C ASP A 178 9.41 -8.69 -21.89
N LYS A 179 8.58 -9.64 -22.34
CA LYS A 179 7.99 -9.68 -23.69
C LYS A 179 6.53 -9.26 -23.76
N ILE A 180 5.90 -8.91 -22.63
CA ILE A 180 4.50 -8.42 -22.62
C ILE A 180 4.32 -7.22 -23.57
N ILE A 181 5.34 -6.37 -23.70
CA ILE A 181 5.29 -5.22 -24.62
C ILE A 181 5.05 -5.63 -26.07
N ASP A 182 5.49 -6.82 -26.49
CA ASP A 182 5.38 -7.29 -27.86
C ASP A 182 3.95 -7.70 -28.24
N GLU A 183 3.07 -7.86 -27.25
CA GLU A 183 1.64 -8.14 -27.46
C GLU A 183 0.83 -6.88 -27.82
N PHE A 184 1.49 -5.72 -27.92
CA PHE A 184 0.89 -4.44 -28.28
C PHE A 184 1.36 -3.97 -29.67
N THR A 185 0.46 -3.38 -30.43
CA THR A 185 0.82 -2.72 -31.71
C THR A 185 1.52 -1.38 -31.45
N ASP A 186 2.25 -0.84 -32.43
CA ASP A 186 2.91 0.48 -32.29
C ASP A 186 1.94 1.60 -31.92
N GLU A 187 0.74 1.59 -32.50
CA GLU A 187 -0.32 2.54 -32.12
C GLU A 187 -0.73 2.40 -30.65
N GLU A 188 -0.84 1.19 -30.13
CA GLU A 188 -1.18 0.97 -28.72
C GLU A 188 -0.02 1.37 -27.81
N LYS A 189 1.22 1.17 -28.24
CA LYS A 189 2.43 1.55 -27.51
C LYS A 189 2.59 3.06 -27.44
N TYR A 190 2.43 3.77 -28.55
CA TYR A 190 2.88 5.16 -28.68
C TYR A 190 1.75 6.17 -28.93
N GLY A 191 0.63 5.75 -29.51
CA GLY A 191 -0.52 6.61 -29.82
C GLY A 191 -1.47 6.87 -28.65
N ILE A 192 -1.38 6.05 -27.59
CA ILE A 192 -2.24 6.16 -26.39
C ILE A 192 -1.38 6.63 -25.20
N TYR A 193 -1.90 7.53 -24.36
CA TYR A 193 -1.21 7.96 -23.14
C TYR A 193 -1.54 7.05 -21.94
N PRO A 194 -0.55 6.74 -21.07
CA PRO A 194 0.88 6.98 -21.24
C PRO A 194 1.49 6.04 -22.29
N PRO A 195 2.53 6.47 -23.02
CA PRO A 195 3.26 5.57 -23.92
C PRO A 195 3.84 4.38 -23.16
N LEU A 196 3.68 3.18 -23.71
CA LEU A 196 4.22 1.97 -23.13
C LEU A 196 5.71 1.86 -23.45
N SER A 197 6.51 1.82 -22.40
CA SER A 197 7.91 1.41 -22.44
C SER A 197 8.08 0.12 -21.63
N GLN A 198 9.20 -0.58 -21.84
CA GLN A 198 9.51 -1.78 -21.06
C GLN A 198 9.47 -1.50 -19.55
N THR A 199 9.99 -0.34 -19.14
CA THR A 199 10.01 0.09 -17.74
C THR A 199 8.59 0.32 -17.22
N LEU A 200 7.75 1.02 -17.98
CA LEU A 200 6.37 1.28 -17.55
C LEU A 200 5.58 -0.03 -17.42
N ILE A 201 5.73 -0.97 -18.36
CA ILE A 201 5.05 -2.28 -18.28
C ILE A 201 5.49 -3.04 -17.03
N LYS A 202 6.80 -3.10 -16.74
CA LYS A 202 7.30 -3.75 -15.52
C LYS A 202 6.63 -3.19 -14.26
N VAL A 203 6.59 -1.86 -14.15
CA VAL A 203 5.96 -1.16 -13.04
C VAL A 203 4.46 -1.50 -12.91
N LEU A 204 3.71 -1.43 -14.01
CA LEU A 204 2.27 -1.72 -14.01
C LEU A 204 1.98 -3.21 -13.71
N VAL A 205 2.85 -4.12 -14.15
CA VAL A 205 2.78 -5.56 -13.86
C VAL A 205 3.06 -5.85 -12.39
N GLU A 206 4.06 -5.19 -11.78
CA GLU A 206 4.35 -5.32 -10.35
C GLU A 206 3.13 -4.94 -9.49
N GLU A 207 2.40 -3.87 -9.85
CA GLU A 207 1.19 -3.46 -9.12
C GLU A 207 0.06 -4.48 -9.26
N LEU A 208 -0.14 -5.03 -10.46
CA LEU A 208 -1.10 -6.10 -10.72
C LEU A 208 -0.76 -7.34 -9.90
N GLU A 209 0.52 -7.68 -9.77
CA GLU A 209 0.98 -8.79 -8.92
C GLU A 209 0.75 -8.51 -7.43
N LEU A 210 1.08 -7.29 -6.95
CA LEU A 210 0.89 -6.88 -5.56
C LEU A 210 -0.59 -7.00 -5.10
N LEU A 211 -1.53 -6.82 -6.03
CA LEU A 211 -2.96 -6.96 -5.77
C LEU A 211 -3.53 -8.33 -6.15
N ASN A 212 -2.68 -9.27 -6.54
CA ASN A 212 -3.04 -10.61 -6.97
C ASN A 212 -4.00 -10.63 -8.19
N TYR A 213 -3.88 -9.65 -9.09
CA TYR A 213 -4.54 -9.66 -10.40
C TYR A 213 -3.69 -10.40 -11.46
N LEU A 214 -2.38 -10.33 -11.32
CA LEU A 214 -1.42 -11.17 -12.02
C LEU A 214 -0.66 -12.06 -11.02
N GLN A 215 -0.13 -13.17 -11.51
CA GLN A 215 0.83 -14.00 -10.83
C GLN A 215 2.03 -14.22 -11.74
N ILE A 216 3.25 -14.01 -11.23
CA ILE A 216 4.49 -14.31 -11.97
C ILE A 216 5.06 -15.63 -11.46
N LYS A 217 5.27 -16.59 -12.38
CA LYS A 217 5.92 -17.88 -12.11
C LYS A 217 7.02 -18.10 -13.14
N ASP A 218 8.24 -18.33 -12.67
CA ASP A 218 9.42 -18.55 -13.52
C ASP A 218 9.59 -17.46 -14.60
N GLY A 219 9.36 -16.20 -14.21
CA GLY A 219 9.44 -15.03 -15.10
C GLY A 219 8.28 -14.87 -16.10
N LYS A 220 7.24 -15.71 -16.00
CA LYS A 220 6.05 -15.69 -16.88
C LYS A 220 4.81 -15.21 -16.15
N ALA A 221 4.02 -14.39 -16.82
CA ALA A 221 2.81 -13.78 -16.28
C ALA A 221 1.57 -14.63 -16.53
N TYR A 222 0.73 -14.74 -15.50
CA TYR A 222 -0.55 -15.45 -15.53
C TYR A 222 -1.64 -14.58 -14.89
N VAL A 223 -2.77 -14.40 -15.59
CA VAL A 223 -3.93 -13.70 -15.01
C VAL A 223 -4.65 -14.62 -14.04
N THR A 224 -4.86 -14.13 -12.81
CA THR A 224 -5.59 -14.87 -11.77
C THR A 224 -7.11 -14.74 -11.97
N ASP A 225 -7.90 -15.52 -11.24
CA ASP A 225 -9.37 -15.36 -11.25
C ASP A 225 -9.80 -13.96 -10.80
N LYS A 226 -9.09 -13.38 -9.81
CA LYS A 226 -9.31 -12.00 -9.35
C LYS A 226 -9.01 -11.00 -10.47
N GLY A 227 -7.93 -11.23 -11.23
CA GLY A 227 -7.55 -10.39 -12.38
C GLY A 227 -8.57 -10.47 -13.51
N LYS A 228 -9.03 -11.68 -13.83
CA LYS A 228 -10.09 -11.89 -14.82
C LYS A 228 -11.37 -11.16 -14.42
N ALA A 229 -11.83 -11.33 -13.18
CA ALA A 229 -13.02 -10.63 -12.68
C ALA A 229 -12.88 -9.10 -12.75
N LYS A 230 -11.69 -8.56 -12.42
CA LYS A 230 -11.41 -7.12 -12.53
C LYS A 230 -11.48 -6.63 -13.96
N LEU A 231 -10.90 -7.38 -14.91
CA LEU A 231 -10.94 -7.05 -16.33
C LEU A 231 -12.36 -7.10 -16.90
N GLU A 232 -13.15 -8.11 -16.55
CA GLU A 232 -14.53 -8.21 -17.04
C GLU A 232 -15.40 -7.08 -16.48
N SER A 233 -15.28 -6.78 -15.18
CA SER A 233 -15.96 -5.60 -14.59
C SER A 233 -15.55 -4.29 -15.27
N PHE A 234 -14.29 -4.15 -15.69
CA PHE A 234 -13.85 -3.00 -16.47
C PHE A 234 -14.51 -2.98 -17.85
N LYS A 235 -14.54 -4.10 -18.60
CA LYS A 235 -15.20 -4.18 -19.92
C LYS A 235 -16.69 -3.84 -19.85
N GLU A 236 -17.37 -4.28 -18.79
CA GLU A 236 -18.78 -3.95 -18.53
C GLU A 236 -19.00 -2.46 -18.25
N SER A 237 -18.01 -1.79 -17.64
CA SER A 237 -18.08 -0.35 -17.34
C SER A 237 -17.86 0.56 -18.55
N LEU A 238 -17.32 0.03 -19.65
CA LEU A 238 -17.02 0.79 -20.86
C LEU A 238 -18.25 0.97 -21.76
N SER A 239 -18.30 2.09 -22.47
CA SER A 239 -19.16 2.24 -23.63
C SER A 239 -18.70 1.34 -24.79
N GLU A 240 -19.55 1.15 -25.78
CA GLU A 240 -19.21 0.34 -26.96
C GLU A 240 -18.06 0.95 -27.78
N GLU A 241 -18.07 2.27 -27.95
CA GLU A 241 -16.99 3.01 -28.63
C GLU A 241 -15.65 2.80 -27.91
N GLU A 242 -15.64 2.84 -26.57
CA GLU A 242 -14.43 2.61 -25.79
C GLU A 242 -13.93 1.17 -25.88
N ARG A 243 -14.83 0.18 -25.85
CA ARG A 243 -14.44 -1.24 -26.03
C ARG A 243 -13.78 -1.47 -27.38
N GLN A 244 -14.32 -0.86 -28.43
CA GLN A 244 -13.77 -0.95 -29.79
C GLN A 244 -12.42 -0.24 -29.87
N ALA A 245 -12.32 0.98 -29.34
CA ALA A 245 -11.07 1.76 -29.33
C ALA A 245 -9.93 1.04 -28.57
N LEU A 246 -10.27 0.35 -27.48
CA LEU A 246 -9.32 -0.42 -26.66
C LEU A 246 -9.09 -1.86 -27.17
N LYS A 247 -9.82 -2.29 -28.20
CA LYS A 247 -9.80 -3.67 -28.75
C LYS A 247 -10.06 -4.72 -27.67
N LEU A 248 -11.07 -4.49 -26.85
CA LEU A 248 -11.49 -5.33 -25.71
C LEU A 248 -12.75 -6.16 -25.97
N THR A 249 -13.18 -6.22 -27.23
CA THR A 249 -14.25 -7.11 -27.72
C THR A 249 -13.81 -8.56 -27.75
#